data_AF-A0A914Y803-F1
#
_entry.id   AF-A0A914Y803-F1
#
_cell.length_a   1.000
_cell.length_b   1.000
_cell.length_c   1.000
_cell.angle_alpha   90.00
_cell.angle_beta   90.00
_cell.angle_gamma   90.00
#
_symmetry.space_group_name_H-M   'P 1'
#
loop_
_entity.id
_entity.type
_entity.pdbx_description
1 polymer ?
#
loop_
_entity_poly.entity_id
_entity_poly.type
_entity_poly.pdbx_seq_one_letter_code
_entity_poly.pdbx_strand_id
1 'polypeptide(L)'
;MSIGLQFYSIKCYNDALKYFLRSEHIKAGISASNLYHIGDCLKRNGQIDESIEYFKKAITVPVRNRFDYKGYSESRKMLASVGYTEEELNRISPKKV
;
A
#
# COMPACT_ATOMS: atom_id res chain seq x y z
N MET A 1 11.18 18.02 21.67
CA MET A 1 11.63 17.97 20.26
C MET A 1 10.80 17.03 19.37
N SER A 2 9.69 16.46 19.85
CA SER A 2 9.05 15.32 19.16
C SER A 2 7.71 15.63 18.51
N ILE A 3 7.04 16.73 18.90
CA ILE A 3 5.71 17.07 18.37
C ILE A 3 5.82 17.66 16.95
N GLY A 4 6.80 18.52 16.69
CA GLY A 4 7.00 19.13 15.37
C GLY A 4 7.30 18.13 14.26
N LEU A 5 8.09 17.08 14.55
CA LEU A 5 8.38 16.01 13.59
C LEU A 5 7.13 15.17 13.32
N GLN A 6 6.33 14.89 14.35
CA GLN A 6 5.08 14.12 14.22
C GLN A 6 4.05 14.86 13.34
N PHE A 7 3.87 16.16 13.56
CA PHE A 7 3.00 16.98 12.70
C PHE A 7 3.52 17.10 11.27
N TYR A 8 4.84 17.22 11.08
CA TYR A 8 5.45 17.25 9.75
C TYR A 8 5.20 15.96 8.98
N SER A 9 5.42 14.81 9.64
CA SER A 9 5.13 13.48 9.10
C SER A 9 3.66 13.34 8.72
N ILE A 10 2.73 13.67 9.62
CA ILE A 10 1.27 13.60 9.37
C ILE A 10 0.86 14.46 8.16
N LYS A 11 1.39 15.68 8.05
CA LYS A 11 1.10 16.57 6.92
C LYS A 11 1.61 15.98 5.60
N CYS A 12 2.84 15.47 5.58
CA CYS A 12 3.42 14.85 4.41
C CYS A 12 2.67 13.58 3.97
N TYR A 13 2.17 12.76 4.90
CA TYR A 13 1.39 11.57 4.55
C TYR A 13 0.05 11.93 3.91
N ASN A 14 -0.65 12.94 4.46
CA ASN A 14 -1.93 13.40 3.90
C ASN A 14 -1.77 13.99 2.49
N ASP A 15 -0.71 14.76 2.25
CA ASP A 15 -0.44 15.29 0.92
C ASP A 15 -0.03 14.16 -0.06
N ALA A 16 0.83 13.23 0.37
CA ALA A 16 1.21 12.07 -0.43
C ALA A 16 -0.01 11.22 -0.83
N LEU A 17 -0.93 10.98 0.10
CA LEU A 17 -2.19 10.29 -0.17
C LEU A 17 -3.01 11.00 -1.24
N LYS A 18 -3.15 12.33 -1.17
CA LYS A 18 -3.85 13.11 -2.20
C LYS A 18 -3.18 13.00 -3.57
N TYR A 19 -1.85 13.03 -3.63
CA TYR A 19 -1.13 12.85 -4.89
C TYR A 19 -1.34 11.46 -5.49
N PHE A 20 -1.29 10.41 -4.66
CA PHE A 20 -1.48 9.03 -5.13
C PHE A 20 -2.92 8.72 -5.54
N LEU A 21 -3.92 9.27 -4.83
CA LEU A 21 -5.34 9.16 -5.19
C LEU A 21 -5.67 9.92 -6.48
N ARG A 22 -5.08 11.11 -6.66
CA ARG A 22 -5.24 11.87 -7.91
C ARG A 22 -4.60 11.15 -9.10
N SER A 23 -3.49 10.45 -8.87
CA SER A 23 -2.87 9.58 -9.87
C SER A 23 -3.80 8.43 -10.29
N GLU A 24 -4.49 7.79 -9.33
CA GLU A 24 -5.48 6.74 -9.61
C GLU A 24 -6.63 7.24 -10.50
N HIS A 25 -7.11 8.48 -10.27
CA HIS A 25 -8.15 9.11 -11.08
C HIS A 25 -7.74 9.40 -12.53
N ILE A 26 -6.45 9.62 -12.79
CA ILE A 26 -5.94 9.94 -14.14
C ILE A 26 -5.76 8.67 -14.97
N LYS A 27 -5.45 7.53 -14.34
CA LYS A 27 -5.35 6.23 -15.01
C LYS A 27 -5.72 5.14 -14.00
N ALA A 28 -6.94 4.62 -14.09
CA ALA A 28 -7.36 3.54 -13.21
C ALA A 28 -6.47 2.29 -13.44
N GLY A 29 -5.79 1.82 -12.39
CA GLY A 29 -5.00 0.58 -12.41
C GLY A 29 -3.48 0.72 -12.64
N ILE A 30 -2.85 1.80 -12.17
CA ILE A 30 -1.44 2.14 -12.50
C ILE A 30 -0.40 1.17 -11.95
N SER A 31 -0.40 0.85 -10.65
CA SER A 31 0.71 0.08 -10.08
C SER A 31 0.43 -0.44 -8.68
N ALA A 32 0.83 -1.69 -8.42
CA ALA A 32 0.88 -2.23 -7.06
C ALA A 32 1.78 -1.38 -6.12
N SER A 33 2.79 -0.70 -6.66
CA SER A 33 3.66 0.22 -5.89
C SER A 33 2.91 1.44 -5.37
N ASN A 34 1.97 1.98 -6.15
CA ASN A 34 1.20 3.15 -5.76
C ASN A 34 0.30 2.81 -4.56
N LEU A 35 -0.39 1.67 -4.65
CA LEU A 35 -1.24 1.13 -3.59
C LEU A 35 -0.43 0.80 -2.32
N TYR A 36 0.77 0.24 -2.49
CA TYR A 36 1.71 0.06 -1.38
C TYR A 36 2.06 1.37 -0.68
N HIS A 37 2.40 2.42 -1.44
CA HIS A 37 2.77 3.71 -0.85
C HIS A 37 1.60 4.38 -0.12
N ILE A 38 0.38 4.24 -0.65
CA ILE A 38 -0.85 4.65 0.05
C ILE A 38 -0.98 3.90 1.38
N GLY A 39 -0.84 2.57 1.36
CA GLY A 39 -0.89 1.75 2.57
C GLY A 39 0.17 2.13 3.60
N ASP A 40 1.42 2.35 3.19
CA ASP A 40 2.49 2.76 4.12
C ASP A 40 2.23 4.14 4.73
N CYS A 41 1.69 5.08 3.94
CA CYS A 41 1.29 6.40 4.45
C CYS A 41 0.17 6.28 5.50
N LEU A 42 -0.88 5.49 5.23
CA LEU A 42 -1.98 5.25 6.16
C LEU A 42 -1.49 4.58 7.45
N LYS A 43 -0.61 3.58 7.33
CA LYS A 43 0.00 2.89 8.47
C LYS A 43 0.75 3.88 9.36
N ARG A 44 1.54 4.77 8.77
CA ARG A 44 2.28 5.82 9.51
C ARG A 44 1.38 6.91 10.08
N ASN A 45 0.20 7.12 9.50
CA ASN A 45 -0.82 8.01 10.03
C ASN A 45 -1.64 7.37 11.17
N GLY A 46 -1.36 6.11 11.53
CA GLY A 46 -2.10 5.36 12.55
C GLY A 46 -3.37 4.68 12.03
N GLN A 47 -3.69 4.83 10.75
CA GLN A 47 -4.83 4.17 10.08
C GLN A 47 -4.41 2.77 9.61
N ILE A 48 -4.19 1.87 10.58
CA ILE A 48 -3.70 0.51 10.31
C ILE A 48 -4.72 -0.29 9.50
N ASP A 49 -6.02 -0.20 9.83
CA ASP A 49 -7.08 -0.94 9.15
C ASP A 49 -7.18 -0.56 7.66
N GLU A 50 -7.17 0.74 7.36
CA GLU A 50 -7.16 1.22 5.97
C GLU A 50 -5.86 0.82 5.26
N SER A 51 -4.71 0.83 5.93
CA SER A 51 -3.45 0.39 5.32
C SER A 51 -3.52 -1.05 4.80
N ILE A 52 -4.17 -1.94 5.56
CA ILE A 52 -4.33 -3.35 5.23
C ILE A 52 -5.20 -3.50 3.97
N GLU A 53 -6.30 -2.75 3.88
CA GLU A 53 -7.17 -2.71 2.69
C GLU A 53 -6.37 -2.35 1.43
N TYR A 54 -5.51 -1.33 1.51
CA TYR A 54 -4.68 -0.93 0.36
C TYR A 54 -3.57 -1.93 0.03
N PHE A 55 -2.96 -2.57 1.02
CA PHE A 55 -2.01 -3.66 0.75
C PHE A 55 -2.68 -4.87 0.10
N LYS A 56 -3.92 -5.21 0.50
CA LYS A 56 -4.71 -6.24 -0.17
C LYS A 56 -5.01 -5.86 -1.62
N LYS A 57 -5.43 -4.62 -1.87
CA LYS A 57 -5.61 -4.13 -3.25
C LYS A 57 -4.30 -4.22 -4.05
N ALA A 58 -3.17 -3.85 -3.46
CA ALA A 58 -1.86 -3.91 -4.13
C ALA A 58 -1.50 -5.33 -4.60
N ILE A 59 -1.80 -6.36 -3.82
CA ILE A 59 -1.54 -7.75 -4.23
C ILE A 59 -2.52 -8.26 -5.28
N THR A 60 -3.74 -7.71 -5.37
CA THR A 60 -4.72 -8.10 -6.42
C THR A 60 -4.43 -7.50 -7.80
N VAL A 61 -3.62 -6.45 -7.87
CA VAL A 61 -3.29 -5.79 -9.14
C VAL A 61 -2.26 -6.60 -9.92
N PRO A 62 -2.42 -6.78 -11.25
CA PRO A 62 -1.46 -7.51 -12.06
C PRO A 62 -0.09 -6.81 -12.05
N VAL A 63 0.96 -7.58 -11.78
CA VAL A 63 2.34 -7.12 -11.86
C VAL A 63 2.74 -7.04 -13.33
N ARG A 64 2.96 -5.82 -13.84
CA ARG A 64 3.35 -5.60 -15.25
C ARG A 64 4.79 -5.19 -15.40
N ASN A 65 5.36 -4.54 -14.38
CA ASN A 65 6.73 -4.05 -14.40
C ASN A 65 7.47 -4.35 -13.08
N ARG A 66 8.79 -4.07 -13.06
CA ARG A 66 9.65 -4.19 -11.87
C ARG A 66 9.12 -3.41 -10.66
N PHE A 67 8.53 -2.25 -10.89
CA PHE A 67 8.03 -1.40 -9.82
C PHE A 67 6.79 -2.04 -9.18
N ASP A 68 5.86 -2.56 -9.98
CA ASP A 68 4.69 -3.31 -9.53
C ASP A 68 5.10 -4.53 -8.72
N TYR A 69 6.10 -5.26 -9.19
CA TYR A 69 6.61 -6.43 -8.48
C TYR A 69 7.12 -6.03 -7.09
N LYS A 70 7.83 -4.90 -6.99
CA LYS A 70 8.29 -4.37 -5.71
C LYS A 70 7.10 -4.01 -4.81
N GLY A 71 6.11 -3.31 -5.33
CA GLY A 71 4.90 -2.94 -4.57
C GLY A 71 4.11 -4.15 -4.08
N TYR A 72 3.94 -5.15 -4.93
CA TYR A 72 3.32 -6.43 -4.62
C TYR A 72 4.07 -7.15 -3.49
N SER A 73 5.39 -7.31 -3.64
CA SER A 73 6.24 -8.02 -2.68
C SER A 73 6.25 -7.33 -1.31
N GLU A 74 6.42 -6.01 -1.29
CA GLU A 74 6.42 -5.24 -0.05
C GLU A 74 5.04 -5.24 0.63
N SER A 75 3.95 -5.14 -0.13
CA SER A 75 2.58 -5.24 0.42
C SER A 75 2.33 -6.61 1.05
N ARG A 76 2.81 -7.68 0.41
CA ARG A 76 2.70 -9.04 0.94
C ARG A 76 3.49 -9.20 2.25
N LYS A 77 4.69 -8.64 2.34
CA LYS A 77 5.49 -8.62 3.57
C LYS A 77 4.80 -7.82 4.68
N MET A 78 4.21 -6.67 4.35
CA MET A 78 3.47 -5.86 5.33
C MET A 78 2.28 -6.65 5.88
N LEU A 79 1.48 -7.29 5.02
CA LEU A 79 0.37 -8.13 5.48
C LEU A 79 0.85 -9.31 6.34
N ALA A 80 1.96 -9.97 5.96
CA ALA A 80 2.55 -11.02 6.79
C ALA A 80 2.99 -10.51 8.17
N SER A 81 3.57 -9.30 8.24
CA SER A 81 3.94 -8.66 9.51
C SER A 81 2.75 -8.30 10.39
N VAL A 82 1.56 -8.14 9.80
CA VAL A 82 0.30 -7.87 10.51
C VAL A 82 -0.35 -9.17 11.00
N GLY A 83 0.08 -10.34 10.51
CA GLY A 83 -0.42 -11.66 10.91
C GLY A 83 -1.18 -12.41 9.81
N TYR A 84 -1.20 -11.92 8.57
CA TYR A 84 -1.79 -12.68 7.46
C TYR A 84 -0.90 -13.84 7.06
N THR A 85 -1.49 -15.03 6.96
CA THR A 85 -0.76 -16.24 6.54
C THR A 85 -0.53 -16.25 5.02
N GLU A 86 0.49 -17.01 4.56
CA GLU A 86 0.72 -17.15 3.12
C GLU A 86 -0.49 -17.73 2.37
N GLU A 87 -1.28 -18.58 3.03
CA GLU A 87 -2.50 -19.16 2.50
C GLU A 87 -3.57 -18.09 2.24
N GLU A 88 -3.81 -17.18 3.18
CA GLU A 88 -4.75 -16.08 3.00
C GLU A 88 -4.30 -15.13 1.90
N LEU A 89 -3.00 -14.85 1.83
CA LEU A 89 -2.42 -14.02 0.77
C LEU A 89 -2.59 -14.67 -0.61
N ASN A 90 -2.44 -16.00 -0.69
CA ASN A 90 -2.68 -16.78 -1.90
C ASN A 90 -4.17 -16.85 -2.26
N ARG A 91 -5.09 -16.79 -1.30
CA ARG A 91 -6.55 -16.69 -1.57
C ARG A 91 -6.92 -15.32 -2.16
N ILE A 92 -6.32 -14.25 -1.64
CA ILE A 92 -6.62 -12.87 -2.07
C ILE A 92 -6.05 -12.58 -3.46
N SER A 93 -4.83 -13.05 -3.73
CA SER A 93 -4.22 -13.01 -5.05
C SER A 93 -3.80 -14.42 -5.44
N PRO A 94 -4.70 -15.23 -6.03
CA PRO A 94 -4.29 -16.51 -6.57
C PRO A 94 -3.21 -16.21 -7.60
N LYS A 95 -2.00 -16.74 -7.38
CA LYS A 95 -0.93 -16.72 -8.38
C LYS A 95 -1.59 -17.11 -9.70
N LYS A 96 -1.73 -16.17 -10.63
CA LYS A 96 -2.01 -16.50 -12.02
C LYS A 96 -0.75 -17.24 -12.49
N VAL A 97 -0.82 -18.56 -12.36
CA VAL A 97 0.08 -19.52 -13.03
C VAL A 97 0.09 -19.18 -14.51
#